data_AF-A0A933ZMH7-F1
#
_entry.id   AF-A0A933ZMH7-F1
#
_cell.length_a   1.000
_cell.length_b   1.000
_cell.length_c   1.000
_cell.angle_alpha   90.00
_cell.angle_beta   90.00
_cell.angle_gamma   90.00
#
_symmetry.space_group_name_H-M   'P 1'
#
loop_
_entity.id
_entity.type
_entity.pdbx_description
1 polymer ?
#
loop_
_entity_poly.entity_id
_entity_poly.type
_entity_poly.pdbx_seq_one_letter_code
_entity_poly.pdbx_strand_id
1 'polypeptide(L)' 'MMHRQPAPNERRPETIATGEPVRCAFCGALLATTGPDGLRILRSQLEVLIGGAEHATFVCYRPGCRRINRFDIGSG' A
#
# COMPACT_ATOMS: atom_id res chain seq x y z
N MET A 1 -44.05 -0.81 2.86
CA MET A 1 -42.85 -0.75 2.01
C MET A 1 -41.66 -1.01 2.91
N MET A 2 -40.96 -2.14 2.74
CA MET A 2 -39.85 -2.54 3.61
C MET A 2 -38.55 -2.08 2.96
N HIS A 3 -37.87 -1.10 3.55
CA HIS A 3 -36.52 -0.71 3.13
C HIS A 3 -35.57 -1.88 3.45
N ARG A 4 -35.15 -2.63 2.42
CA ARG A 4 -34.08 -3.64 2.56
C ARG A 4 -32.76 -2.92 2.79
N GLN A 5 -32.10 -3.19 3.91
CA GLN A 5 -30.69 -2.87 4.10
C GLN A 5 -29.84 -3.84 3.25
N PRO A 6 -28.82 -3.36 2.52
CA PRO A 6 -27.91 -4.20 1.76
C PRO A 6 -27.06 -5.10 2.68
N ALA A 7 -26.64 -6.25 2.16
CA ALA A 7 -25.90 -7.26 2.93
C ALA A 7 -24.45 -6.80 3.20
N PRO A 8 -23.80 -7.24 4.30
CA PRO A 8 -22.44 -6.82 4.66
C PRO A 8 -21.38 -7.05 3.56
N ASN A 9 -21.65 -7.98 2.64
CA ASN A 9 -20.77 -8.40 1.56
C ASN A 9 -20.89 -7.56 0.27
N GLU A 10 -21.72 -6.51 0.26
CA GLU A 10 -21.84 -5.56 -0.86
C GLU A 10 -20.93 -4.32 -0.69
N ARG A 11 -20.04 -4.32 0.32
CA ARG A 11 -18.98 -3.32 0.39
C ARG A 11 -18.05 -3.56 -0.80
N ARG A 12 -18.18 -2.71 -1.84
CA ARG A 12 -17.15 -2.59 -2.88
C ARG A 12 -15.81 -2.47 -2.16
N PRO A 13 -14.78 -3.26 -2.54
CA PRO A 13 -13.45 -3.09 -1.96
C PRO A 13 -13.10 -1.62 -2.13
N GLU A 14 -12.82 -0.96 -1.01
CA GLU A 14 -12.45 0.44 -0.99
C GLU A 14 -11.24 0.57 -1.91
N THR A 15 -11.44 1.17 -3.08
CA THR A 15 -10.41 1.24 -4.11
C THR A 15 -9.19 1.89 -3.47
N ILE A 16 -8.11 1.14 -3.31
CA ILE A 16 -6.86 1.69 -2.81
C ILE A 16 -6.52 2.85 -3.74
N ALA A 17 -6.58 4.08 -3.22
CA ALA A 17 -6.36 5.27 -4.02
C ALA A 17 -4.97 5.12 -4.65
N THR A 18 -4.93 5.02 -5.98
CA THR A 18 -3.70 4.69 -6.70
C THR A 18 -2.78 5.90 -6.71
N GLY A 19 -1.49 5.67 -6.46
CA GLY A 19 -0.47 6.72 -6.48
C GLY A 19 -0.25 7.43 -5.15
N GLU A 20 -0.87 6.99 -4.06
CA GLU A 20 -0.60 7.53 -2.73
C GLU A 20 0.82 7.19 -2.25
N PRO A 21 1.54 8.16 -1.66
CA PRO A 21 2.93 7.95 -1.25
C PRO A 21 3.01 7.10 0.03
N VAL A 22 3.69 5.96 -0.06
CA VAL A 22 4.05 5.14 1.10
C VAL A 22 5.41 5.60 1.61
N ARG A 23 5.42 6.24 2.78
CA ARG A 23 6.59 6.90 3.35
C ARG A 23 7.16 6.15 4.54
N CYS A 24 8.47 6.27 4.72
CA CYS A 24 9.14 5.84 5.94
C CYS A 24 8.57 6.59 7.14
N ALA A 25 8.07 5.88 8.14
CA ALA A 25 7.50 6.44 9.36
C ALA A 25 8.51 7.25 10.19
N PHE A 26 9.81 7.07 9.95
CA PHE A 26 10.88 7.68 10.75
C PHE A 26 11.52 8.90 10.09
N CYS A 27 11.64 8.91 8.76
CA CYS A 27 12.36 9.98 8.05
C CYS A 27 11.57 10.58 6.88
N GLY A 28 10.35 10.12 6.63
CA GLY A 28 9.46 10.64 5.58
C GLY A 28 9.87 10.30 4.14
N ALA A 29 10.98 9.59 3.94
CA ALA A 29 11.45 9.19 2.62
C ALA A 29 10.42 8.30 1.89
N LEU A 30 10.25 8.51 0.59
CA LEU A 30 9.33 7.74 -0.23
C LEU A 30 9.86 6.32 -0.46
N LEU A 31 9.15 5.33 0.06
CA LEU A 31 9.51 3.92 -0.07
C LEU A 31 8.80 3.28 -1.28
N ALA A 32 7.51 3.55 -1.44
CA ALA A 32 6.68 3.04 -2.52
C ALA A 32 5.53 4.01 -2.82
N THR A 33 4.72 3.71 -3.82
CA THR A 33 3.39 4.28 -4.01
C THR A 33 2.36 3.15 -4.00
N THR A 34 1.12 3.43 -3.62
CA THR A 34 0.03 2.48 -3.81
C THR A 34 -0.26 2.28 -5.29
N GLY A 35 -0.70 1.08 -5.65
CA GLY A 35 -1.09 0.67 -6.99
C GLY A 35 -2.39 -0.15 -6.94
N PRO A 36 -3.01 -0.44 -8.10
CA PRO A 36 -4.25 -1.21 -8.16
C PRO A 36 -4.15 -2.58 -7.48
N ASP A 37 -2.97 -3.21 -7.59
CA ASP A 37 -2.73 -4.57 -7.08
C ASP A 37 -1.94 -4.60 -5.76
N GLY A 38 -1.62 -3.45 -5.16
CA GLY A 38 -0.83 -3.37 -3.92
C GLY A 38 0.16 -2.21 -3.91
N LEU A 39 1.45 -2.49 -3.81
CA LEU A 39 2.51 -1.46 -3.76
C LEU A 39 3.38 -1.47 -5.03
N ARG A 40 3.78 -0.28 -5.45
CA ARG A 40 4.67 -0.05 -6.58
C ARG A 40 5.94 0.66 -6.11
N ILE A 41 7.10 0.13 -6.49
CA ILE A 41 8.39 0.77 -6.28
C ILE A 41 8.97 1.14 -7.64
N LEU A 42 9.20 2.42 -7.86
CA LEU A 42 9.90 2.91 -9.04
C LEU A 42 11.27 3.46 -8.64
N ARG A 43 12.33 2.94 -9.28
CA ARG A 43 13.72 3.38 -9.11
C ARG A 43 14.40 3.41 -10.46
N SER A 44 14.60 4.62 -10.99
CA SER A 44 15.16 4.84 -12.33
C SER A 44 14.35 4.09 -13.39
N GLN A 45 14.92 3.07 -14.04
CA GLN A 45 14.25 2.24 -15.04
C GLN A 45 13.72 0.90 -14.48
N LEU A 46 13.91 0.64 -13.18
CA LEU A 46 13.39 -0.55 -12.52
C LEU A 46 12.04 -0.24 -11.86
N GLU A 47 11.05 -1.07 -12.19
CA GLU A 47 9.74 -1.10 -11.56
C GLU A 47 9.54 -2.45 -10.86
N VAL A 48 9.09 -2.40 -9.60
CA VAL A 48 8.72 -3.57 -8.81
C VAL A 48 7.28 -3.41 -8.35
N LEU A 49 6.46 -4.42 -8.61
CA LEU A 49 5.08 -4.52 -8.16
C LEU A 49 4.98 -5.58 -7.07
N ILE A 50 4.40 -5.21 -5.93
CA ILE A 50 4.14 -6.10 -4.80
C ILE A 50 2.63 -6.19 -4.65
N GLY A 51 2.07 -7.32 -5.07
CA GLY A 51 0.64 -7.60 -4.96
C GLY A 51 0.36 -8.99 -4.39
N GLY A 52 -0.88 -9.18 -3.93
CA GLY A 52 -1.35 -10.46 -3.36
C GLY A 52 -0.75 -10.84 -2.00
N ALA A 53 0.00 -9.94 -1.37
CA ALA A 53 0.52 -10.12 -0.02
C ALA A 53 -0.36 -9.37 0.99
N GLU A 54 -0.51 -9.87 2.21
CA GLU A 54 -1.21 -9.15 3.29
C GLU A 54 -0.40 -7.97 3.83
N HIS A 55 0.92 -8.02 3.68
CA HIS A 55 1.82 -7.00 4.17
C HIS A 55 3.14 -6.98 3.41
N ALA A 56 3.82 -5.83 3.44
CA ALA A 56 5.19 -5.68 2.98
C ALA A 56 6.06 -5.02 4.04
N THR A 57 7.32 -5.43 4.07
CA THR A 57 8.33 -4.89 4.97
C THR A 57 9.46 -4.28 4.16
N PHE A 58 9.79 -3.02 4.46
CA PHE A 58 10.84 -2.26 3.79
C PHE A 58 11.89 -1.81 4.79
N VAL A 59 13.16 -2.06 4.48
CA VAL A 59 14.26 -1.33 5.12
C VAL A 59 14.41 0.01 4.43
N CYS A 60 14.36 1.10 5.19
CA CYS A 60 14.53 2.44 4.61
C CYS A 60 15.91 2.56 3.93
N TYR A 61 15.92 2.99 2.66
CA TYR A 61 17.17 3.09 1.89
C TYR A 61 18.07 4.26 2.30
N ARG A 62 17.53 5.27 3.01
CA ARG A 62 18.30 6.44 3.44
C ARG A 62 19.42 6.00 4.39
N PRO A 63 20.70 6.32 4.10
CA PRO A 63 21.84 5.88 4.91
C PRO A 63 21.72 6.20 6.40
N GLY A 64 21.19 7.37 6.76
CA GLY A 64 21.00 7.80 8.16
C GLY A 64 19.72 7.29 8.84
N CYS A 65 18.86 6.52 8.14
CA CYS A 65 17.65 5.97 8.74
C CYS A 65 17.72 4.46 8.87
N ARG A 66 17.81 3.72 7.75
CA ARG A 66 17.92 2.23 7.72
C ARG A 66 16.93 1.45 8.61
N ARG A 67 15.85 2.07 9.09
CA ARG A 67 14.83 1.43 9.94
C ARG A 67 13.84 0.61 9.12
N ILE A 68 13.33 -0.45 9.73
CA ILE A 68 12.31 -1.33 9.17
C ILE A 68 10.94 -0.64 9.26
N ASN A 69 10.20 -0.64 8.15
CA ASN A 69 8.82 -0.18 8.06
C ASN A 69 7.96 -1.35 7.61
N ARG A 70 6.83 -1.58 8.28
CA ARG A 70 5.83 -2.56 7.90
C ARG A 70 4.59 -1.83 7.41
N PHE A 71 4.05 -2.26 6.27
CA PHE A 71 2.80 -1.76 5.73
C PHE A 71 1.88 -2.94 5.48
N ASP A 72 0.64 -2.84 5.94
CA ASP A 72 -0.38 -3.80 5.60
C ASP A 72 -0.90 -3.46 4.20
N ILE A 73 -0.82 -4.44 3.31
CA ILE A 73 -1.31 -4.38 1.94
C ILE A 73 -2.64 -5.11 2.01
N GLY A 74 -3.68 -4.42 2.45
CA GLY A 74 -5.01 -5.00 2.54
C GLY A 74 -5.38 -5.62 1.20
N SER A 75 -5.65 -6.92 1.19
CA SER A 75 -6.46 -7.54 0.14
C SER A 75 -7.87 -7.04 0.40
N GLY A 76 -8.28 -6.00 -0.32
CA GLY A 76 -9.67 -5.58 -0.34
C GLY A 76 -10.53 -6.67 -0.94
#